data_AF-A0A9J6ABP5-F1
#
_entry.id   AF-A0A9J6ABP5-F1
#
_cell.length_a   1.000
_cell.length_b   1.000
_cell.length_c   1.000
_cell.angle_alpha   90.00
_cell.angle_beta   90.00
_cell.angle_gamma   90.00
#
_symmetry.space_group_name_H-M   'P 1'
#
loop_
_entity.id
_entity.type
_entity.pdbx_description
1 polymer ?
#
loop_
_entity_poly.entity_id
_entity_poly.type
_entity_poly.pdbx_seq_one_letter_code
_entity_poly.pdbx_strand_id
1 'polypeptide(L)'
;MAYYTVAHFLQKGDMYGNDHSSVKPAQLTNEIWEFLFCNGPFPENSSISSSLLKEMKQEFDYWYPFDLRVSGKDLIQNHLTFCICNHTAMFPKHHWPRGFRCNGHIMLNSEKMSKSTGNFRTLRQAIEEFSADATRFALADAGDGMDDADFVFEAANAAILRLTKEIAWMQEVLSAEPSLRNGPPSTYADRVFANEINIAVRTAEKNYSEYMFREALKTGFYDLQAARDEYRLSCGSGGMNWNLLWRFMDVQTRLIVPICPHYAEYAWRELLKKDGYVIKSGWPEADLPDLTLKKANKYLQDMIISMRKLLQKQVSGSKKGNVNLNSQNKPTVGLIYVDEQYGGWKKECLGILQRKFDTSTGSFAPDKEILSELQKSDIAQQGNFKQIQKLCMPFLRFKKDEVLAVGVQALDLRLPFGEIEVLEKNSDLIKRQLGLERLEILSMIDDALERAGPHAAVVRQNPPSPGNPTAIFL
;
A
#
# COMPACT_ATOMS: atom_id res chain seq x y z
N MET A 1 -15.09 28.62 -14.43
CA MET A 1 -15.54 27.21 -14.32
C MET A 1 -17.06 27.15 -14.38
N ALA A 2 -17.77 28.11 -13.79
CA ALA A 2 -19.22 28.29 -13.91
C ALA A 2 -19.78 28.05 -15.32
N TYR A 3 -19.14 28.59 -16.37
CA TYR A 3 -19.60 28.39 -17.75
C TYR A 3 -19.73 26.90 -18.17
N TYR A 4 -18.89 26.00 -17.64
CA TYR A 4 -19.01 24.55 -17.96
C TYR A 4 -20.35 23.96 -17.54
N THR A 5 -20.97 24.49 -16.47
CA THR A 5 -22.26 24.00 -15.97
C THR A 5 -23.39 24.24 -16.96
N VAL A 6 -23.26 25.23 -17.85
CA VAL A 6 -24.31 25.60 -18.81
C VAL A 6 -23.89 25.45 -20.28
N ALA A 7 -22.60 25.19 -20.55
CA ALA A 7 -22.07 25.12 -21.92
C ALA A 7 -22.80 24.09 -22.80
N HIS A 8 -23.25 22.98 -22.22
CA HIS A 8 -23.95 21.92 -22.96
C HIS A 8 -25.36 22.35 -23.43
N PHE A 9 -26.03 23.27 -22.75
CA PHE A 9 -27.28 23.88 -23.23
C PHE A 9 -27.03 24.89 -24.36
N LEU A 10 -25.88 25.56 -24.34
CA LEU A 10 -25.58 26.67 -25.24
C LEU A 10 -24.91 26.21 -26.55
N GLN A 11 -23.98 25.26 -26.47
CA GLN A 11 -23.14 24.84 -27.59
C GLN A 11 -23.42 23.41 -28.07
N LYS A 12 -24.11 22.58 -27.27
CA LYS A 12 -24.39 21.16 -27.56
C LYS A 12 -23.19 20.32 -28.05
N GLY A 13 -21.99 20.67 -27.58
CA GLY A 13 -20.75 19.99 -27.94
C GLY A 13 -20.03 20.55 -29.17
N ASP A 14 -20.58 21.56 -29.87
CA ASP A 14 -19.83 22.29 -30.88
C ASP A 14 -18.81 23.23 -30.24
N MET A 15 -17.54 22.95 -30.45
CA MET A 15 -16.43 23.67 -29.82
C MET A 15 -16.37 25.16 -30.19
N TYR A 16 -16.93 25.53 -31.34
CA TYR A 16 -16.89 26.91 -31.84
C TYR A 16 -18.19 27.68 -31.58
N GLY A 17 -19.22 27.02 -31.01
CA GLY A 17 -20.51 27.65 -30.71
C GLY A 17 -21.29 28.11 -31.94
N ASN A 18 -21.06 27.50 -33.11
CA ASN A 18 -21.82 27.72 -34.34
C ASN A 18 -23.22 27.10 -34.27
N ASP A 19 -23.45 26.14 -33.37
CA ASP A 19 -24.80 25.66 -33.10
C ASP A 19 -25.61 26.77 -32.39
N HIS A 20 -26.57 27.33 -33.12
CA HIS A 20 -27.49 28.36 -32.62
C HIS A 20 -28.91 27.83 -32.44
N SER A 21 -29.09 26.50 -32.40
CA SER A 21 -30.41 25.86 -32.44
C SER A 21 -31.30 26.11 -31.23
N SER A 22 -30.76 26.59 -30.10
CA SER A 22 -31.53 26.75 -28.85
C SER A 22 -31.37 28.10 -28.17
N VAL A 23 -30.17 28.67 -28.15
CA VAL A 23 -29.90 30.01 -27.61
C VAL A 23 -28.91 30.71 -28.53
N LYS A 24 -29.26 31.90 -29.03
CA LYS A 24 -28.33 32.73 -29.81
C LYS A 24 -27.40 33.49 -28.86
N PRO A 25 -26.11 33.68 -29.20
CA PRO A 25 -25.18 34.45 -28.38
C PRO A 25 -25.69 35.86 -28.01
N ALA A 26 -26.35 36.54 -28.96
CA ALA A 26 -26.91 37.87 -28.75
C ALA A 26 -28.06 37.93 -27.72
N GLN A 27 -28.66 36.79 -27.37
CA GLN A 27 -29.73 36.72 -26.36
C GLN A 27 -29.17 36.67 -24.93
N LEU A 28 -27.89 36.33 -24.75
CA LEU A 28 -27.27 36.16 -23.44
C LEU A 28 -26.80 37.50 -22.87
N THR A 29 -27.77 38.29 -22.39
CA THR A 29 -27.52 39.60 -21.78
C THR A 29 -26.95 39.49 -20.36
N ASN A 30 -26.51 40.62 -19.79
CA ASN A 30 -25.98 40.66 -18.42
C ASN A 30 -27.01 40.20 -17.39
N GLU A 31 -28.28 40.56 -17.57
CA GLU A 31 -29.38 40.17 -16.66
C GLU A 31 -29.56 38.65 -16.63
N ILE A 32 -29.37 37.98 -17.77
CA ILE A 32 -29.40 36.52 -17.84
C ILE A 32 -28.22 35.92 -17.07
N TRP A 33 -27.01 36.44 -17.26
CA TRP A 33 -25.84 35.95 -16.54
C TRP A 33 -25.91 36.20 -15.04
N GLU A 34 -26.43 37.35 -14.63
CA GLU A 34 -26.66 37.68 -13.23
C GLU A 34 -27.68 36.73 -12.59
N PHE A 35 -28.79 36.43 -13.27
CA PHE A 35 -29.77 35.44 -12.83
C PHE A 35 -29.14 34.05 -12.65
N LEU A 36 -28.38 33.60 -13.65
CA LEU A 36 -27.78 32.26 -13.64
C LEU A 36 -26.73 32.09 -12.54
N PHE A 37 -25.84 33.07 -12.36
CA PHE A 37 -24.61 32.89 -11.60
C PHE A 37 -24.51 33.72 -10.31
N CYS A 38 -25.19 34.86 -10.24
CA CYS A 38 -25.05 35.85 -9.17
C CYS A 38 -26.34 36.04 -8.34
N ASN A 39 -27.30 35.11 -8.45
CA ASN A 39 -28.63 35.20 -7.81
C ASN A 39 -29.39 36.51 -8.14
N GLY A 40 -29.19 37.03 -9.36
CA GLY A 40 -29.97 38.14 -9.90
C GLY A 40 -31.46 37.79 -10.06
N PRO A 41 -32.33 38.79 -10.24
CA PRO A 41 -33.76 38.58 -10.47
C PRO A 41 -34.01 37.82 -11.79
N PHE A 42 -35.18 37.17 -11.89
CA PHE A 42 -35.56 36.49 -13.13
C PHE A 42 -35.70 37.51 -14.28
N PRO A 43 -35.09 37.28 -15.47
CA PRO A 43 -35.12 38.24 -16.56
C PRO A 43 -36.45 38.17 -17.32
N GLU A 44 -37.44 38.96 -16.89
CA GLU A 44 -38.82 38.94 -17.43
C GLU A 44 -38.88 39.23 -18.94
N ASN A 45 -37.98 40.06 -19.46
CA ASN A 45 -37.92 40.43 -20.88
C ASN A 45 -37.04 39.49 -21.72
N SER A 46 -36.63 38.34 -21.17
CA SER A 46 -35.79 37.39 -21.89
C SER A 46 -36.56 36.73 -23.04
N SER A 47 -35.88 36.60 -24.18
CA SER A 47 -36.36 35.81 -25.32
C SER A 47 -36.02 34.31 -25.20
N ILE A 48 -35.32 33.92 -24.13
CA ILE A 48 -35.05 32.52 -23.79
C ILE A 48 -36.20 32.00 -22.92
N SER A 49 -36.63 30.75 -23.15
CA SER A 49 -37.73 30.17 -22.39
C SER A 49 -37.44 30.11 -20.88
N SER A 50 -38.46 30.39 -20.06
CA SER A 50 -38.34 30.36 -18.60
C SER A 50 -37.91 28.98 -18.08
N SER A 51 -38.36 27.90 -18.72
CA SER A 51 -37.96 26.53 -18.35
C SER A 51 -36.46 26.33 -18.54
N LEU A 52 -35.91 26.73 -19.70
CA LEU A 52 -34.50 26.57 -20.01
C LEU A 52 -33.61 27.41 -19.07
N LEU A 53 -34.02 28.64 -18.77
CA LEU A 53 -33.29 29.49 -17.81
C LEU A 53 -33.25 28.86 -16.41
N LYS A 54 -34.37 28.27 -15.95
CA LYS A 54 -34.44 27.59 -14.65
C LYS A 54 -33.58 26.32 -14.63
N GLU A 55 -33.59 25.54 -15.71
CA GLU A 55 -32.72 24.36 -15.86
C GLU A 55 -31.24 24.74 -15.82
N MET A 56 -30.83 25.76 -16.58
CA MET A 56 -29.45 26.28 -16.56
C MET A 56 -29.03 26.75 -15.16
N LYS A 57 -29.93 27.45 -14.45
CA LYS A 57 -29.66 27.87 -13.07
C LYS A 57 -29.53 26.68 -12.13
N GLN A 58 -30.42 25.70 -12.24
CA GLN A 58 -30.39 24.48 -11.42
C GLN A 58 -29.09 23.70 -11.63
N GLU A 59 -28.61 23.58 -12.87
CA GLU A 59 -27.33 22.92 -13.18
C GLU A 59 -26.14 23.67 -12.56
N PHE A 60 -26.13 25.00 -12.62
CA PHE A 60 -25.11 25.78 -11.91
C PHE A 60 -25.18 25.58 -10.40
N ASP A 61 -26.35 25.74 -9.80
CA ASP A 61 -26.55 25.62 -8.34
C ASP A 61 -26.25 24.19 -7.82
N TYR A 62 -26.38 23.16 -8.67
CA TYR A 62 -26.03 21.77 -8.33
C TYR A 62 -24.52 21.52 -8.40
N TRP A 63 -23.85 21.95 -9.48
CA TRP A 63 -22.43 21.64 -9.72
C TRP A 63 -21.44 22.61 -9.08
N TYR A 64 -21.88 23.79 -8.65
CA TYR A 64 -21.02 24.80 -8.03
C TYR A 64 -21.19 24.80 -6.50
N PRO A 65 -20.10 25.05 -5.72
CA PRO A 65 -18.74 25.34 -6.15
C PRO A 65 -18.01 24.13 -6.73
N PHE A 66 -16.98 24.37 -7.56
CA PHE A 66 -16.14 23.27 -7.99
C PHE A 66 -15.36 22.66 -6.81
N ASP A 67 -15.31 21.33 -6.76
CA ASP A 67 -14.65 20.59 -5.68
C ASP A 67 -13.13 20.65 -5.76
N LEU A 68 -12.56 20.49 -6.96
CA LEU A 68 -11.13 20.38 -7.16
C LEU A 68 -10.67 21.03 -8.47
N ARG A 69 -9.58 21.80 -8.40
CA ARG A 69 -8.83 22.30 -9.55
C ARG A 69 -7.39 21.76 -9.51
N VAL A 70 -7.02 20.98 -10.53
CA VAL A 70 -5.66 20.43 -10.65
C VAL A 70 -4.82 21.27 -11.63
N SER A 71 -3.56 21.53 -11.30
CA SER A 71 -2.69 22.40 -12.10
C SER A 71 -1.19 22.18 -11.84
N GLY A 72 -0.34 22.60 -12.77
CA GLY A 72 1.10 22.77 -12.51
C GLY A 72 1.37 23.90 -11.50
N LYS A 73 2.47 23.76 -10.74
CA LYS A 73 2.91 24.73 -9.72
C LYS A 73 3.24 26.13 -10.25
N ASP A 74 3.55 26.23 -11.54
CA ASP A 74 3.80 27.49 -12.24
C ASP A 74 2.59 28.42 -12.26
N LEU A 75 1.37 27.86 -12.17
CA LEU A 75 0.14 28.64 -12.20
C LEU A 75 -0.29 29.18 -10.83
N ILE A 76 0.40 28.82 -9.75
CA ILE A 76 0.07 29.27 -8.39
C ILE A 76 0.12 30.79 -8.29
N GLN A 77 1.23 31.39 -8.75
CA GLN A 77 1.49 32.83 -8.62
C GLN A 77 0.69 33.71 -9.61
N ASN A 78 -0.13 33.11 -10.46
CA ASN A 78 -0.91 33.82 -11.47
C ASN A 78 -2.35 33.28 -11.52
N HIS A 79 -2.68 32.41 -12.47
CA HIS A 79 -4.02 31.90 -12.77
C HIS A 79 -4.77 31.36 -11.55
N LEU A 80 -4.13 30.59 -10.66
CA LEU A 80 -4.81 30.07 -9.47
C LEU A 80 -5.10 31.17 -8.44
N THR A 81 -4.17 32.11 -8.26
CA THR A 81 -4.40 33.30 -7.42
C THR A 81 -5.52 34.16 -7.99
N PHE A 82 -5.48 34.45 -9.30
CA PHE A 82 -6.54 35.19 -9.99
C PHE A 82 -7.87 34.47 -9.97
N CYS A 83 -7.87 33.13 -10.02
CA CYS A 83 -9.08 32.33 -9.86
C CYS A 83 -9.75 32.65 -8.52
N ILE A 84 -9.00 32.65 -7.41
CA ILE A 84 -9.54 32.99 -6.09
C ILE A 84 -10.03 34.44 -6.05
N CYS A 85 -9.24 35.40 -6.55
CA CYS A 85 -9.62 36.81 -6.58
C CYS A 85 -10.92 37.05 -7.37
N ASN A 86 -11.06 36.46 -8.57
CA ASN A 86 -12.27 36.60 -9.38
C ASN A 86 -13.48 35.92 -8.71
N HIS A 87 -13.31 34.75 -8.09
CA HIS A 87 -14.42 34.08 -7.41
C HIS A 87 -14.90 34.83 -6.19
N THR A 88 -13.98 35.40 -5.40
CA THR A 88 -14.34 36.20 -4.22
C THR A 88 -14.97 37.55 -4.59
N ALA A 89 -14.65 38.09 -5.77
CA ALA A 89 -15.27 39.30 -6.29
C ALA A 89 -16.66 39.06 -6.91
N MET A 90 -16.88 37.92 -7.58
CA MET A 90 -18.12 37.64 -8.31
C MET A 90 -19.15 36.86 -7.50
N PHE A 91 -18.70 35.90 -6.68
CA PHE A 91 -19.58 34.88 -6.10
C PHE A 91 -19.68 35.00 -4.57
N PRO A 92 -20.85 34.64 -4.00
CA PRO A 92 -20.99 34.51 -2.56
C PRO A 92 -20.10 33.37 -2.04
N LYS A 93 -19.79 33.41 -0.73
CA LYS A 93 -18.85 32.48 -0.09
C LYS A 93 -19.14 31.00 -0.31
N HIS A 94 -20.41 30.60 -0.40
CA HIS A 94 -20.78 29.20 -0.63
C HIS A 94 -20.43 28.70 -2.04
N HIS A 95 -20.18 29.60 -3.00
CA HIS A 95 -19.72 29.30 -4.36
C HIS A 95 -18.21 29.49 -4.56
N TRP A 96 -17.44 29.67 -3.47
CA TRP A 96 -15.98 29.76 -3.56
C TRP A 96 -15.33 28.39 -3.82
N PRO A 97 -14.17 28.35 -4.52
CA PRO A 97 -13.40 27.12 -4.75
C PRO A 97 -13.19 26.28 -3.50
N ARG A 98 -13.41 24.96 -3.56
CA ARG A 98 -13.22 24.07 -2.40
C ARG A 98 -11.80 23.54 -2.26
N GLY A 99 -11.09 23.30 -3.37
CA GLY A 99 -9.77 22.69 -3.33
C GLY A 99 -8.93 22.93 -4.59
N PHE A 100 -7.62 23.00 -4.38
CA PHE A 100 -6.62 23.05 -5.45
C PHE A 100 -5.55 21.98 -5.19
N ARG A 101 -5.18 21.22 -6.21
CA ARG A 101 -4.04 20.29 -6.16
C ARG A 101 -2.99 20.72 -7.18
N CYS A 102 -1.80 21.03 -6.70
CA CYS A 102 -0.69 21.44 -7.57
C CYS A 102 0.31 20.29 -7.71
N ASN A 103 0.81 20.08 -8.93
CA ASN A 103 1.88 19.14 -9.24
C ASN A 103 3.12 19.85 -9.81
N GLY A 104 4.27 19.19 -9.75
CA GLY A 104 5.47 19.66 -10.42
C GLY A 104 5.37 19.61 -11.95
N HIS A 105 6.41 20.05 -12.63
CA HIS A 105 6.51 19.88 -14.08
C HIS A 105 6.80 18.42 -14.41
N ILE A 106 6.37 17.99 -15.60
CA ILE A 106 6.69 16.65 -16.09
C ILE A 106 8.05 16.67 -16.79
N MET A 107 8.94 15.82 -16.33
CA MET A 107 10.23 15.47 -16.94
C MET A 107 10.03 14.25 -17.84
N LEU A 108 10.95 14.03 -18.76
CA LEU A 108 10.93 12.91 -19.69
C LEU A 108 12.29 12.22 -19.65
N ASN A 109 12.31 10.98 -19.15
CA ASN A 109 13.52 10.21 -18.87
C ASN A 109 14.54 11.01 -18.05
N SER A 110 14.07 11.62 -16.95
CA SER A 110 14.84 12.44 -16.01
C SER A 110 15.42 13.73 -16.58
N GLU A 111 15.05 14.10 -17.81
CA GLU A 111 15.46 15.33 -18.48
C GLU A 111 14.29 16.27 -18.73
N LYS A 112 14.56 17.58 -18.82
CA LYS A 112 13.53 18.57 -19.14
C LYS A 112 13.04 18.35 -20.57
N MET A 113 11.72 18.30 -20.74
CA MET A 113 11.13 18.23 -22.08
C MET A 113 11.50 19.47 -22.89
N SER A 114 12.14 19.25 -24.04
CA SER A 114 12.45 20.31 -24.99
C SER A 114 12.40 19.79 -26.42
N LYS A 115 11.75 20.56 -27.30
CA LYS A 115 11.70 20.25 -28.73
C LYS A 115 13.08 20.37 -29.38
N SER A 116 13.95 21.26 -28.89
CA SER A 116 15.26 21.51 -29.50
C SER A 116 16.27 20.40 -29.21
N THR A 117 16.15 19.70 -28.09
CA THR A 117 17.00 18.56 -27.74
C THR A 117 16.48 17.23 -28.30
N GLY A 118 15.33 17.24 -28.98
CA GLY A 118 14.64 16.02 -29.42
C GLY A 118 13.94 15.26 -28.29
N ASN A 119 14.18 15.61 -27.03
CA ASN A 119 13.53 15.02 -25.86
C ASN A 119 12.15 15.63 -25.63
N PHE A 120 11.21 15.28 -26.51
CA PHE A 120 9.82 15.72 -26.46
C PHE A 120 8.90 14.60 -26.92
N ARG A 121 7.74 14.49 -26.27
CA ARG A 121 6.66 13.59 -26.68
C ARG A 121 5.33 14.31 -26.59
N THR A 122 4.53 14.18 -27.65
CA THR A 122 3.12 14.56 -27.62
C THR A 122 2.29 13.45 -27.00
N LEU A 123 1.10 13.79 -26.50
CA LEU A 123 0.14 12.79 -25.99
C LEU A 123 -0.19 11.72 -27.04
N ARG A 124 -0.41 12.13 -28.30
CA ARG A 124 -0.72 11.20 -29.40
C ARG A 124 0.41 10.19 -29.61
N GLN A 125 1.65 10.67 -29.68
CA GLN A 125 2.82 9.80 -29.83
C GLN A 125 2.96 8.83 -28.66
N ALA A 126 2.78 9.30 -27.42
CA ALA A 126 2.83 8.43 -26.25
C ALA A 126 1.76 7.33 -26.28
N ILE A 127 0.53 7.66 -26.69
CA ILE A 127 -0.56 6.68 -26.84
C ILE A 127 -0.28 5.69 -27.97
N GLU A 128 0.24 6.15 -29.10
CA GLU A 128 0.59 5.27 -30.24
C GLU A 128 1.76 4.35 -29.91
N GLU A 129 2.73 4.82 -29.13
CA GLU A 129 3.92 4.06 -28.73
C GLU A 129 3.62 3.07 -27.60
N PHE A 130 2.87 3.48 -26.57
CA PHE A 130 2.70 2.69 -25.34
C PHE A 130 1.28 2.18 -25.09
N SER A 131 0.28 2.58 -25.88
CA SER A 131 -1.16 2.52 -25.55
C SER A 131 -1.60 3.56 -24.51
N ALA A 132 -2.91 3.84 -24.49
CA ALA A 132 -3.51 4.78 -23.54
C ALA A 132 -3.33 4.32 -22.08
N ASP A 133 -3.52 3.03 -21.80
CA ASP A 133 -3.46 2.53 -20.42
C ASP A 133 -2.04 2.46 -19.89
N ALA A 134 -1.05 2.03 -20.67
CA ALA A 134 0.33 2.02 -20.20
C ALA A 134 0.88 3.45 -20.04
N THR A 135 0.46 4.39 -20.90
CA THR A 135 0.78 5.81 -20.72
C THR A 135 0.19 6.35 -19.41
N ARG A 136 -1.09 6.08 -19.13
CA ARG A 136 -1.73 6.49 -17.87
C ARG A 136 -1.10 5.82 -16.65
N PHE A 137 -0.72 4.56 -16.76
CA PHE A 137 -0.01 3.82 -15.73
C PHE A 137 1.32 4.49 -15.39
N ALA A 138 2.14 4.79 -16.39
CA ALA A 138 3.42 5.48 -16.20
C ALA A 138 3.24 6.91 -15.66
N LEU A 139 2.20 7.63 -16.09
CA LEU A 139 1.87 8.94 -15.54
C LEU A 139 1.44 8.88 -14.08
N ALA A 140 0.71 7.85 -13.66
CA ALA A 140 0.38 7.64 -12.25
C ALA A 140 1.62 7.31 -11.42
N ASP A 141 2.60 6.58 -11.97
CA ASP A 141 3.85 6.25 -11.28
C ASP A 141 4.87 7.43 -11.25
N ALA A 142 4.68 8.45 -12.09
CA ALA A 142 5.64 9.53 -12.29
C ALA A 142 5.86 10.42 -11.06
N GLY A 143 4.82 10.63 -10.23
CA GLY A 143 4.93 11.42 -9.00
C GLY A 143 3.61 12.06 -8.54
N ASP A 144 3.45 12.17 -7.22
CA ASP A 144 2.21 12.65 -6.57
C ASP A 144 2.28 14.09 -6.03
N GLY A 145 3.48 14.65 -5.90
CA GLY A 145 3.71 15.91 -5.19
C GLY A 145 3.96 17.14 -6.07
N MET A 146 4.47 18.19 -5.44
CA MET A 146 4.90 19.43 -6.11
C MET A 146 6.34 19.36 -6.68
N ASP A 147 7.08 18.33 -6.30
CA ASP A 147 8.34 17.99 -6.96
C ASP A 147 8.06 17.61 -8.42
N ASP A 148 9.03 17.84 -9.30
CA ASP A 148 8.89 17.51 -10.72
C ASP A 148 8.72 16.00 -10.87
N ALA A 149 7.66 15.60 -11.58
CA ALA A 149 7.34 14.21 -11.84
C ALA A 149 8.14 13.73 -13.06
N ASP A 150 8.44 12.44 -13.15
CA ASP A 150 9.24 11.90 -14.25
C ASP A 150 8.49 10.83 -15.04
N PHE A 151 8.25 11.10 -16.32
CA PHE A 151 7.71 10.10 -17.25
C PHE A 151 8.88 9.32 -17.84
N VAL A 152 9.02 8.07 -17.42
CA VAL A 152 10.11 7.18 -17.84
C VAL A 152 9.59 6.14 -18.84
N PHE A 153 10.22 6.06 -20.02
CA PHE A 153 9.79 5.12 -21.07
C PHE A 153 9.93 3.66 -20.64
N GLU A 154 10.95 3.33 -19.86
CA GLU A 154 11.13 2.01 -19.27
C GLU A 154 9.94 1.64 -18.37
N ALA A 155 9.38 2.60 -17.62
CA ALA A 155 8.20 2.36 -16.80
C ALA A 155 6.95 2.12 -17.65
N ALA A 156 6.77 2.88 -18.75
CA ALA A 156 5.67 2.66 -19.70
C ALA A 156 5.77 1.28 -20.39
N ASN A 157 6.96 0.91 -20.86
CA ASN A 157 7.21 -0.43 -21.44
C ASN A 157 6.99 -1.55 -20.40
N ALA A 158 7.44 -1.35 -19.17
CA ALA A 158 7.19 -2.29 -18.08
C ALA A 158 5.69 -2.42 -17.77
N ALA A 159 4.93 -1.33 -17.86
CA ALA A 159 3.47 -1.36 -17.69
C ALA A 159 2.79 -2.20 -18.77
N ILE A 160 3.19 -2.08 -20.05
CA ILE A 160 2.66 -2.94 -21.13
C ILE A 160 2.89 -4.41 -20.80
N LEU A 161 4.13 -4.78 -20.46
CA LEU A 161 4.48 -6.16 -20.11
C LEU A 161 3.72 -6.65 -18.88
N ARG A 162 3.50 -5.78 -17.89
CA ARG A 162 2.82 -6.14 -16.64
C ARG A 162 1.33 -6.37 -16.85
N LEU A 163 0.66 -5.46 -17.55
CA LEU A 163 -0.77 -5.58 -17.86
C LEU A 163 -1.04 -6.82 -18.74
N THR A 164 -0.22 -7.04 -19.77
CA THR A 164 -0.37 -8.23 -20.64
C THR A 164 -0.10 -9.54 -19.91
N LYS A 165 0.95 -9.62 -19.07
CA LYS A 165 1.20 -10.79 -18.22
C LYS A 165 0.09 -11.05 -17.22
N GLU A 166 -0.51 -9.99 -16.68
CA GLU A 166 -1.62 -10.14 -15.73
C GLU A 166 -2.88 -10.68 -16.42
N ILE A 167 -3.20 -10.23 -17.65
CA ILE A 167 -4.27 -10.84 -18.45
C ILE A 167 -4.01 -12.33 -18.68
N ALA A 168 -2.79 -12.69 -19.10
CA ALA A 168 -2.42 -14.07 -19.34
C ALA A 168 -2.53 -14.91 -18.06
N TRP A 169 -2.07 -14.38 -16.92
CA TRP A 169 -2.19 -15.04 -15.63
C TRP A 169 -3.65 -15.26 -15.21
N MET A 170 -4.53 -14.25 -15.40
CA MET A 170 -5.96 -14.42 -15.15
C MET A 170 -6.54 -15.53 -16.02
N GLN A 171 -6.24 -15.55 -17.32
CA GLN A 171 -6.70 -16.60 -18.24
C GLN A 171 -6.22 -18.00 -17.82
N GLU A 172 -4.97 -18.12 -17.38
CA GLU A 172 -4.41 -19.37 -16.85
C GLU A 172 -5.16 -19.84 -15.60
N VAL A 173 -5.43 -18.94 -14.66
CA VAL A 173 -6.19 -19.25 -13.43
C VAL A 173 -7.61 -19.70 -13.75
N LEU A 174 -8.29 -19.00 -14.65
CA LEU A 174 -9.63 -19.36 -15.11
C LEU A 174 -9.65 -20.75 -15.76
N SER A 175 -8.64 -21.06 -16.57
CA SER A 175 -8.51 -22.38 -17.22
C SER A 175 -8.15 -23.49 -16.23
N ALA A 176 -7.47 -23.14 -15.15
CA ALA A 176 -7.01 -24.06 -14.12
C ALA A 176 -8.02 -24.24 -12.97
N GLU A 177 -9.22 -23.64 -13.02
CA GLU A 177 -10.25 -23.72 -11.97
C GLU A 177 -10.44 -25.15 -11.40
N PRO A 178 -10.55 -26.21 -12.21
CA PRO A 178 -10.75 -27.57 -11.68
C PRO A 178 -9.57 -28.11 -10.86
N SER A 179 -8.37 -27.54 -11.04
CA SER A 179 -7.15 -27.94 -10.32
C SER A 179 -6.94 -27.15 -9.02
N LEU A 180 -7.73 -26.09 -8.80
CA LEU A 180 -7.63 -25.23 -7.63
C LEU A 180 -8.49 -25.76 -6.49
N ARG A 181 -8.11 -25.40 -5.26
CA ARG A 181 -8.84 -25.83 -4.08
C ARG A 181 -10.18 -25.10 -4.02
N ASN A 182 -11.26 -25.88 -4.01
CA ASN A 182 -12.62 -25.39 -3.87
C ASN A 182 -13.08 -25.36 -2.40
N GLY A 183 -14.14 -24.61 -2.13
CA GLY A 183 -14.69 -24.41 -0.78
C GLY A 183 -14.18 -23.15 -0.08
N PRO A 184 -14.60 -22.92 1.18
CA PRO A 184 -14.24 -21.72 1.91
C PRO A 184 -12.72 -21.66 2.19
N PRO A 185 -12.10 -20.46 2.14
CA PRO A 185 -10.72 -20.27 2.55
C PRO A 185 -10.54 -20.67 4.02
N SER A 186 -9.57 -21.53 4.31
CA SER A 186 -9.44 -22.16 5.63
C SER A 186 -7.99 -22.25 6.15
N THR A 187 -7.00 -22.16 5.26
CA THR A 187 -5.60 -22.28 5.66
C THR A 187 -5.07 -20.98 6.28
N TYR A 188 -3.91 -21.04 6.95
CA TYR A 188 -3.22 -19.84 7.41
C TYR A 188 -2.90 -18.89 6.24
N ALA A 189 -2.38 -19.43 5.14
CA ALA A 189 -2.06 -18.67 3.94
C ALA A 189 -3.31 -18.00 3.33
N ASP A 190 -4.47 -18.69 3.33
CA ASP A 190 -5.73 -18.11 2.84
C ASP A 190 -6.14 -16.89 3.67
N ARG A 191 -6.05 -16.99 5.00
CA ARG A 191 -6.40 -15.89 5.91
C ARG A 191 -5.47 -14.70 5.73
N VAL A 192 -4.16 -14.95 5.59
CA VAL A 192 -3.18 -13.90 5.31
C VAL A 192 -3.49 -13.19 4.00
N PHE A 193 -3.72 -13.94 2.93
CA PHE A 193 -3.97 -13.33 1.63
C PHE A 193 -5.31 -12.58 1.57
N ALA A 194 -6.36 -13.12 2.17
CA ALA A 194 -7.64 -12.41 2.33
C ALA A 194 -7.48 -11.09 3.09
N ASN A 195 -6.63 -11.09 4.13
CA ASN A 195 -6.31 -9.89 4.88
C ASN A 195 -5.50 -8.87 4.06
N GLU A 196 -4.51 -9.31 3.28
CA GLU A 196 -3.75 -8.41 2.39
C GLU A 196 -4.65 -7.80 1.29
N ILE A 197 -5.64 -8.54 0.77
CA ILE A 197 -6.68 -7.96 -0.11
C ILE A 197 -7.44 -6.85 0.61
N ASN A 198 -7.91 -7.08 1.85
CA ASN A 198 -8.61 -6.07 2.64
C ASN A 198 -7.75 -4.83 2.88
N ILE A 199 -6.47 -5.02 3.19
CA ILE A 199 -5.50 -3.94 3.39
C ILE A 199 -5.30 -3.14 2.12
N ALA A 200 -5.14 -3.80 0.98
CA ALA A 200 -4.97 -3.15 -0.31
C ALA A 200 -6.17 -2.26 -0.64
N VAL A 201 -7.40 -2.76 -0.45
CA VAL A 201 -8.64 -1.98 -0.66
C VAL A 201 -8.67 -0.72 0.20
N ARG A 202 -8.44 -0.85 1.51
CA ARG A 202 -8.49 0.29 2.44
C ARG A 202 -7.35 1.30 2.22
N THR A 203 -6.16 0.80 1.91
CA THR A 203 -5.00 1.67 1.69
C THR A 203 -5.10 2.38 0.35
N ALA A 204 -5.56 1.70 -0.70
CA ALA A 204 -5.81 2.33 -2.00
C ALA A 204 -6.94 3.37 -1.92
N GLU A 205 -8.01 3.10 -1.15
CA GLU A 205 -9.09 4.06 -0.89
C GLU A 205 -8.55 5.35 -0.29
N LYS A 206 -7.75 5.22 0.77
CA LYS A 206 -7.06 6.35 1.40
C LYS A 206 -6.18 7.09 0.39
N ASN A 207 -5.33 6.38 -0.34
CA ASN A 207 -4.40 7.00 -1.29
C ASN A 207 -5.13 7.75 -2.41
N TYR A 208 -6.21 7.20 -2.97
CA TYR A 208 -7.02 7.92 -3.96
C TYR A 208 -7.70 9.16 -3.35
N SER A 209 -8.20 9.07 -2.11
CA SER A 209 -8.82 10.20 -1.43
C SER A 209 -7.84 11.35 -1.12
N GLU A 210 -6.57 11.02 -0.90
CA GLU A 210 -5.47 11.96 -0.68
C GLU A 210 -4.77 12.38 -1.99
N TYR A 211 -5.26 11.90 -3.13
CA TYR A 211 -4.69 12.13 -4.46
C TYR A 211 -3.23 11.65 -4.60
N MET A 212 -2.88 10.57 -3.91
CA MET A 212 -1.58 9.89 -3.99
C MET A 212 -1.70 8.74 -5.00
N PHE A 213 -1.66 9.06 -6.29
CA PHE A 213 -1.92 8.10 -7.38
C PHE A 213 -0.79 7.08 -7.56
N ARG A 214 0.46 7.45 -7.32
CA ARG A 214 1.60 6.53 -7.30
C ARG A 214 1.45 5.53 -6.15
N GLU A 215 1.08 6.01 -4.97
CA GLU A 215 0.84 5.13 -3.82
C GLU A 215 -0.43 4.27 -3.99
N ALA A 216 -1.48 4.81 -4.62
CA ALA A 216 -2.68 4.04 -4.98
C ALA A 216 -2.33 2.92 -5.97
N LEU A 217 -1.50 3.21 -6.96
CA LEU A 217 -0.99 2.21 -7.91
C LEU A 217 -0.11 1.17 -7.21
N LYS A 218 0.80 1.61 -6.34
CA LYS A 218 1.63 0.72 -5.51
C LYS A 218 0.77 -0.25 -4.70
N THR A 219 -0.19 0.27 -3.95
CA THR A 219 -0.99 -0.53 -3.01
C THR A 219 -2.07 -1.36 -3.68
N GLY A 220 -2.78 -0.80 -4.66
CA GLY A 220 -3.88 -1.46 -5.37
C GLY A 220 -3.46 -2.39 -6.50
N PHE A 221 -2.19 -2.33 -6.92
CA PHE A 221 -1.68 -3.16 -8.02
C PHE A 221 -0.40 -3.92 -7.63
N TYR A 222 0.70 -3.22 -7.35
CA TYR A 222 2.00 -3.85 -7.11
C TYR A 222 2.05 -4.70 -5.84
N ASP A 223 1.71 -4.13 -4.69
CA ASP A 223 1.72 -4.81 -3.40
C ASP A 223 0.67 -5.94 -3.38
N LEU A 224 -0.46 -5.73 -4.05
CA LEU A 224 -1.50 -6.74 -4.18
C LEU A 224 -1.02 -7.94 -5.02
N GLN A 225 -0.31 -7.71 -6.13
CA GLN A 225 0.36 -8.78 -6.89
C GLN A 225 1.45 -9.49 -6.08
N ALA A 226 2.23 -8.75 -5.29
CA ALA A 226 3.23 -9.33 -4.41
C ALA A 226 2.60 -10.25 -3.34
N ALA A 227 1.48 -9.83 -2.74
CA ALA A 227 0.73 -10.64 -1.78
C ALA A 227 0.19 -11.93 -2.42
N ARG A 228 -0.27 -11.87 -3.67
CA ARG A 228 -0.69 -13.06 -4.44
C ARG A 228 0.48 -14.01 -4.70
N ASP A 229 1.63 -13.48 -5.10
CA ASP A 229 2.80 -14.30 -5.40
C ASP A 229 3.35 -14.97 -4.12
N GLU A 230 3.32 -14.26 -2.99
CA GLU A 230 3.61 -14.82 -1.66
C GLU A 230 2.59 -15.89 -1.26
N TYR A 231 1.30 -15.65 -1.51
CA TYR A 231 0.24 -16.63 -1.25
C TYR A 231 0.45 -17.93 -2.04
N ARG A 232 0.77 -17.83 -3.33
CA ARG A 232 1.12 -18.97 -4.18
C ARG A 232 2.27 -19.79 -3.59
N LEU A 233 3.32 -19.10 -3.16
CA LEU A 233 4.50 -19.72 -2.55
C LEU A 233 4.14 -20.42 -1.23
N SER A 234 3.33 -19.75 -0.41
CA SER A 234 2.88 -20.21 0.90
C SER A 234 2.03 -21.47 0.82
N CYS A 235 1.11 -21.55 -0.15
CA CYS A 235 0.25 -22.71 -0.37
C CYS A 235 1.01 -23.97 -0.82
N GLY A 236 2.03 -23.81 -1.69
CA GLY A 236 2.81 -24.96 -2.18
C GLY A 236 1.96 -26.03 -2.85
N SER A 237 2.21 -27.30 -2.48
CA SER A 237 1.44 -28.45 -2.99
C SER A 237 -0.02 -28.46 -2.54
N GLY A 238 -0.39 -27.72 -1.50
CA GLY A 238 -1.78 -27.59 -1.05
C GLY A 238 -2.67 -26.79 -1.99
N GLY A 239 -2.07 -26.07 -2.94
CA GLY A 239 -2.79 -25.29 -3.94
C GLY A 239 -3.48 -24.04 -3.40
N MET A 240 -3.69 -23.09 -4.31
CA MET A 240 -4.43 -21.85 -4.01
C MET A 240 -5.94 -22.10 -4.00
N ASN A 241 -6.67 -21.30 -3.22
CA ASN A 241 -8.12 -21.34 -3.15
C ASN A 241 -8.74 -20.55 -4.30
N TRP A 242 -9.67 -21.16 -5.03
CA TRP A 242 -10.34 -20.55 -6.18
C TRP A 242 -11.09 -19.26 -5.82
N ASN A 243 -11.95 -19.31 -4.80
CA ASN A 243 -12.78 -18.17 -4.40
C ASN A 243 -11.92 -16.95 -4.03
N LEU A 244 -10.76 -17.19 -3.42
CA LEU A 244 -9.84 -16.14 -3.02
C LEU A 244 -9.09 -15.53 -4.21
N LEU A 245 -8.70 -16.34 -5.20
CA LEU A 245 -8.14 -15.83 -6.46
C LEU A 245 -9.18 -15.06 -7.27
N TRP A 246 -10.42 -15.54 -7.34
CA TRP A 246 -11.52 -14.82 -7.99
C TRP A 246 -11.77 -13.46 -7.33
N ARG A 247 -11.80 -13.43 -5.99
CA ARG A 247 -11.89 -12.18 -5.22
C ARG A 247 -10.71 -11.24 -5.51
N PHE A 248 -9.49 -11.76 -5.55
CA PHE A 248 -8.30 -10.98 -5.91
C PHE A 248 -8.45 -10.35 -7.30
N MET A 249 -8.85 -11.13 -8.32
CA MET A 249 -9.02 -10.63 -9.68
C MET A 249 -10.08 -9.53 -9.74
N ASP A 250 -11.24 -9.75 -9.11
CA ASP A 250 -12.29 -8.73 -9.00
C ASP A 250 -11.78 -7.43 -8.37
N VAL A 251 -11.15 -7.55 -7.19
CA VAL A 251 -10.65 -6.39 -6.45
C VAL A 251 -9.58 -5.66 -7.24
N GLN A 252 -8.57 -6.34 -7.76
CA GLN A 252 -7.51 -5.71 -8.53
C GLN A 252 -8.05 -5.02 -9.79
N THR A 253 -8.97 -5.67 -10.51
CA THR A 253 -9.65 -5.08 -11.68
C THR A 253 -10.37 -3.79 -11.30
N ARG A 254 -11.05 -3.73 -10.15
CA ARG A 254 -11.76 -2.52 -9.70
C ARG A 254 -10.82 -1.43 -9.18
N LEU A 255 -9.75 -1.78 -8.49
CA LEU A 255 -8.78 -0.81 -7.95
C LEU A 255 -7.96 -0.09 -9.03
N ILE A 256 -7.72 -0.75 -10.18
CA ILE A 256 -6.93 -0.16 -11.28
C ILE A 256 -7.77 0.69 -12.26
N VAL A 257 -9.11 0.62 -12.19
CA VAL A 257 -10.02 1.35 -13.12
C VAL A 257 -9.68 2.83 -13.30
N PRO A 258 -9.39 3.62 -12.24
CA PRO A 258 -9.09 5.04 -12.41
C PRO A 258 -7.82 5.30 -13.24
N ILE A 259 -6.90 4.33 -13.29
CA ILE A 259 -5.61 4.44 -13.95
C ILE A 259 -5.64 3.78 -15.33
N CYS A 260 -6.07 2.51 -15.42
CA CYS A 260 -6.12 1.73 -16.67
C CYS A 260 -7.55 1.23 -16.96
N PRO A 261 -8.46 2.11 -17.37
CA PRO A 261 -9.87 1.76 -17.53
C PRO A 261 -10.13 0.76 -18.66
N HIS A 262 -9.37 0.76 -19.77
CA HIS A 262 -9.64 -0.12 -20.90
C HIS A 262 -9.23 -1.57 -20.59
N TYR A 263 -8.08 -1.75 -19.95
CA TYR A 263 -7.58 -2.99 -19.37
C TYR A 263 -8.57 -3.54 -18.34
N ALA A 264 -9.03 -2.68 -17.42
CA ALA A 264 -9.97 -3.10 -16.39
C ALA A 264 -11.32 -3.52 -16.99
N GLU A 265 -11.80 -2.81 -18.01
CA GLU A 265 -13.03 -3.15 -18.72
C GLU A 265 -12.91 -4.50 -19.46
N TYR A 266 -11.77 -4.76 -20.11
CA TYR A 266 -11.47 -6.05 -20.71
C TYR A 266 -11.44 -7.17 -19.67
N ALA A 267 -10.73 -6.98 -18.55
CA ALA A 267 -10.69 -7.97 -17.47
C ALA A 267 -12.10 -8.24 -16.90
N TRP A 268 -12.89 -7.19 -16.67
CA TRP A 268 -14.25 -7.29 -16.14
C TRP A 268 -15.21 -8.06 -17.06
N ARG A 269 -15.28 -7.67 -18.33
CA ARG A 269 -16.26 -8.19 -19.29
C ARG A 269 -15.80 -9.47 -19.97
N GLU A 270 -14.54 -9.51 -20.38
CA GLU A 270 -14.04 -10.62 -21.20
C GLU A 270 -13.47 -11.76 -20.37
N LEU A 271 -12.81 -11.48 -19.24
CA LEU A 271 -12.22 -12.52 -18.40
C LEU A 271 -13.18 -12.95 -17.28
N LEU A 272 -13.65 -12.00 -16.46
CA LEU A 272 -14.52 -12.27 -15.33
C LEU A 272 -16.00 -12.48 -15.71
N LYS A 273 -16.36 -12.22 -16.99
CA LYS A 273 -17.71 -12.37 -17.54
C LYS A 273 -18.79 -11.67 -16.70
N LYS A 274 -18.46 -10.49 -16.17
CA LYS A 274 -19.39 -9.69 -15.37
C LYS A 274 -20.21 -8.76 -16.25
N ASP A 275 -21.47 -8.59 -15.87
CA ASP A 275 -22.39 -7.68 -16.54
C ASP A 275 -22.08 -6.21 -16.24
N GLY A 276 -22.54 -5.33 -17.13
CA GLY A 276 -22.34 -3.89 -17.02
C GLY A 276 -20.90 -3.44 -17.28
N TYR A 277 -20.61 -2.19 -16.91
CA TYR A 277 -19.28 -1.57 -17.06
C TYR A 277 -18.56 -1.51 -15.71
N VAL A 278 -17.26 -1.78 -15.68
CA VAL A 278 -16.50 -1.76 -14.43
C VAL A 278 -16.49 -0.37 -13.79
N ILE A 279 -16.51 0.69 -14.60
CA ILE A 279 -16.60 2.08 -14.14
C ILE A 279 -17.89 2.37 -13.34
N LYS A 280 -18.93 1.53 -13.47
CA LYS A 280 -20.20 1.62 -12.73
C LYS A 280 -20.32 0.59 -11.60
N SER A 281 -19.27 -0.22 -11.36
CA SER A 281 -19.28 -1.29 -10.36
C SER A 281 -19.10 -0.81 -8.91
N GLY A 282 -18.70 0.46 -8.70
CA GLY A 282 -18.39 1.02 -7.39
C GLY A 282 -17.07 0.53 -6.80
N TRP A 283 -16.71 1.04 -5.62
CA TRP A 283 -15.48 0.66 -4.91
C TRP A 283 -15.60 -0.73 -4.27
N PRO A 284 -14.56 -1.59 -4.30
CA PRO A 284 -14.63 -2.93 -3.71
C PRO A 284 -14.85 -2.91 -2.19
N GLU A 285 -15.69 -3.83 -1.72
CA GLU A 285 -15.94 -4.02 -0.29
C GLU A 285 -14.81 -4.83 0.34
N ALA A 286 -14.42 -4.41 1.55
CA ALA A 286 -13.39 -5.07 2.34
C ALA A 286 -13.74 -5.03 3.82
N ASP A 287 -13.50 -6.17 4.49
CA ASP A 287 -13.58 -6.25 5.94
C ASP A 287 -12.49 -5.40 6.60
N LEU A 288 -12.59 -5.23 7.92
CA LEU A 288 -11.53 -4.58 8.69
C LEU A 288 -10.24 -5.42 8.63
N PRO A 289 -9.10 -4.79 8.28
CA PRO A 289 -7.81 -5.47 8.33
C PRO A 289 -7.43 -6.00 9.71
N ASP A 290 -6.97 -7.24 9.76
CA ASP A 290 -6.30 -7.83 10.91
C ASP A 290 -4.82 -7.46 10.89
N LEU A 291 -4.48 -6.40 11.62
CA LEU A 291 -3.09 -5.92 11.72
C LEU A 291 -2.21 -6.88 12.53
N THR A 292 -2.79 -7.70 13.42
CA THR A 292 -2.05 -8.71 14.18
C THR A 292 -1.61 -9.85 13.25
N LEU A 293 -2.51 -10.33 12.39
CA LEU A 293 -2.17 -11.34 11.38
C LEU A 293 -1.13 -10.83 10.38
N LYS A 294 -1.21 -9.56 9.96
CA LYS A 294 -0.17 -8.95 9.11
C LYS A 294 1.19 -8.95 9.80
N LYS A 295 1.25 -8.56 11.08
CA LYS A 295 2.50 -8.60 11.87
C LYS A 295 3.01 -10.04 12.02
N ALA A 296 2.14 -11.00 12.30
CA ALA A 296 2.48 -12.41 12.42
C ALA A 296 3.06 -12.99 11.11
N ASN A 297 2.45 -12.67 9.97
CA ASN A 297 2.95 -13.10 8.67
C ASN A 297 4.28 -12.42 8.32
N LYS A 298 4.44 -11.12 8.60
CA LYS A 298 5.72 -10.44 8.42
C LYS A 298 6.83 -11.08 9.25
N TYR A 299 6.55 -11.41 10.52
CA TYR A 299 7.47 -12.16 11.38
C TYR A 299 7.86 -13.50 10.75
N LEU A 300 6.89 -14.28 10.26
CA LEU A 300 7.14 -15.56 9.58
C LEU A 300 8.08 -15.40 8.37
N GLN A 301 7.81 -14.43 7.49
CA GLN A 301 8.63 -14.21 6.28
C GLN A 301 10.04 -13.73 6.62
N ASP A 302 10.17 -12.75 7.52
CA ASP A 302 11.46 -12.23 7.97
C ASP A 302 12.29 -13.33 8.64
N MET A 303 11.64 -14.19 9.42
CA MET A 303 12.24 -15.38 10.01
C MET A 303 12.77 -16.32 8.91
N ILE A 304 11.93 -16.72 7.94
CA ILE A 304 12.34 -17.66 6.87
C ILE A 304 13.56 -17.13 6.12
N ILE A 305 13.60 -15.82 5.84
CA ILE A 305 14.75 -15.15 5.19
C ILE A 305 15.99 -15.25 6.09
N SER A 306 15.86 -14.97 7.38
CA SER A 306 16.96 -15.05 8.36
C SER A 306 17.52 -16.48 8.47
N MET A 307 16.64 -17.46 8.60
CA MET A 307 16.99 -18.88 8.65
C MET A 307 17.66 -19.37 7.38
N ARG A 308 17.20 -18.92 6.20
CA ARG A 308 17.87 -19.23 4.93
C ARG A 308 19.29 -18.70 4.89
N LYS A 309 19.50 -17.44 5.34
CA LYS A 309 20.85 -16.85 5.43
C LYS A 309 21.73 -17.61 6.41
N LEU A 310 21.19 -18.04 7.55
CA LEU A 310 21.92 -18.83 8.54
C LEU A 310 22.32 -20.20 7.98
N LEU A 311 21.38 -20.91 7.34
CA LEU A 311 21.63 -22.20 6.69
C LEU A 311 22.70 -22.07 5.59
N GLN A 312 22.62 -21.03 4.75
CA GLN A 312 23.63 -20.78 3.73
C GLN A 312 25.01 -20.57 4.32
N LYS A 313 25.15 -19.78 5.39
CA LYS A 313 26.43 -19.57 6.08
C LYS A 313 27.01 -20.87 6.65
N GLN A 314 26.15 -21.72 7.21
CA GLN A 314 26.55 -23.01 7.77
C GLN A 314 27.02 -23.98 6.68
N VAL A 315 26.32 -24.02 5.55
CA VAL A 315 26.67 -24.88 4.39
C VAL A 315 27.92 -24.38 3.66
N SER A 316 28.10 -23.07 3.48
CA SER A 316 29.24 -22.52 2.76
C SER A 316 30.56 -22.58 3.54
N GLY A 317 30.49 -22.76 4.86
CA GLY A 317 31.64 -22.70 5.76
C GLY A 317 32.32 -21.33 5.79
N SER A 318 33.00 -21.00 6.88
CA SER A 318 33.81 -19.77 7.02
C SER A 318 35.14 -19.86 6.23
N LYS A 319 35.13 -20.31 4.97
CA LYS A 319 36.36 -20.42 4.15
C LYS A 319 36.21 -19.71 2.79
N LYS A 320 36.95 -18.60 2.66
CA LYS A 320 37.51 -18.13 1.39
C LYS A 320 38.34 -19.28 0.79
N GLY A 321 37.83 -19.95 -0.23
CA GLY A 321 38.59 -20.92 -1.02
C GLY A 321 37.68 -21.89 -1.77
N ASN A 322 37.75 -21.84 -3.10
CA ASN A 322 37.09 -22.79 -4.00
C ASN A 322 37.38 -24.24 -3.59
N VAL A 323 36.38 -24.93 -3.03
CA VAL A 323 36.35 -26.39 -2.99
C VAL A 323 34.93 -26.80 -3.40
N ASN A 324 34.84 -27.61 -4.45
CA ASN A 324 33.60 -28.20 -4.93
C ASN A 324 32.82 -28.85 -3.78
N LEU A 325 31.62 -28.36 -3.51
CA LEU A 325 30.70 -28.86 -2.50
C LEU A 325 30.11 -30.20 -2.97
N ASN A 326 30.59 -31.31 -2.41
CA ASN A 326 29.88 -32.59 -2.49
C ASN A 326 28.55 -32.50 -1.73
N SER A 327 27.49 -33.01 -2.35
CA SER A 327 26.09 -33.02 -1.91
C SER A 327 25.77 -33.83 -0.63
N GLN A 328 26.77 -34.29 0.12
CA GLN A 328 26.60 -35.23 1.25
C GLN A 328 26.45 -34.60 2.65
N ASN A 329 26.67 -33.29 2.82
CA ASN A 329 26.65 -32.63 4.14
C ASN A 329 25.62 -31.47 4.25
N LYS A 330 24.47 -31.57 3.57
CA LYS A 330 23.42 -30.55 3.71
C LYS A 330 22.56 -30.88 4.94
N PRO A 331 22.35 -29.93 5.87
CA PRO A 331 21.45 -30.16 7.00
C PRO A 331 20.05 -30.59 6.55
N THR A 332 19.50 -31.62 7.18
CA THR A 332 18.16 -32.17 6.88
C THR A 332 17.15 -31.87 7.98
N VAL A 333 17.61 -31.54 9.20
CA VAL A 333 16.74 -31.25 10.34
C VAL A 333 16.93 -29.80 10.80
N GLY A 334 15.84 -29.08 11.00
CA GLY A 334 15.84 -27.75 11.64
C GLY A 334 15.21 -27.79 13.02
N LEU A 335 15.90 -27.26 14.02
CA LEU A 335 15.39 -27.06 15.38
C LEU A 335 15.21 -25.55 15.61
N ILE A 336 13.98 -25.13 15.89
CA ILE A 336 13.64 -23.72 16.16
C ILE A 336 13.27 -23.60 17.64
N TYR A 337 14.08 -22.87 18.39
CA TYR A 337 13.85 -22.57 19.80
C TYR A 337 13.14 -21.22 19.92
N VAL A 338 12.01 -21.23 20.62
CA VAL A 338 11.15 -20.06 20.79
C VAL A 338 10.98 -19.77 22.28
N ASP A 339 11.07 -18.50 22.63
CA ASP A 339 10.71 -18.01 23.94
C ASP A 339 9.67 -16.90 23.74
N GLU A 340 8.40 -17.23 23.98
CA GLU A 340 7.26 -16.34 23.70
C GLU A 340 7.11 -15.23 24.75
N GLN A 341 7.93 -15.24 25.81
CA GLN A 341 7.87 -14.25 26.87
C GLN A 341 9.24 -13.67 27.19
N TYR A 342 9.36 -12.33 27.18
CA TYR A 342 10.58 -11.69 27.66
C TYR A 342 10.84 -12.05 29.13
N GLY A 343 11.95 -12.75 29.38
CA GLY A 343 12.47 -13.08 30.70
C GLY A 343 13.67 -12.22 31.12
N GLY A 344 14.13 -12.43 32.36
CA GLY A 344 15.37 -11.86 32.89
C GLY A 344 15.46 -10.33 32.76
N TRP A 345 16.61 -9.84 32.29
CA TRP A 345 16.87 -8.40 32.23
C TRP A 345 15.99 -7.64 31.24
N LYS A 346 15.55 -8.31 30.16
CA LYS A 346 14.64 -7.72 29.15
C LYS A 346 13.28 -7.40 29.75
N LYS A 347 12.74 -8.31 30.58
CA LYS A 347 11.46 -8.10 31.29
C LYS A 347 11.46 -6.84 32.14
N GLU A 348 12.52 -6.64 32.90
CA GLU A 348 12.63 -5.46 33.77
C GLU A 348 12.82 -4.18 32.96
N CYS A 349 13.62 -4.21 31.88
CA CYS A 349 13.74 -3.07 30.98
C CYS A 349 12.38 -2.65 30.40
N LEU A 350 11.57 -3.61 29.97
CA LEU A 350 10.20 -3.35 29.49
C LEU A 350 9.31 -2.80 30.61
N GLY A 351 9.35 -3.40 31.80
CA GLY A 351 8.59 -2.92 32.96
C GLY A 351 8.96 -1.49 33.36
N ILE A 352 10.25 -1.12 33.31
CA ILE A 352 10.70 0.26 33.55
C ILE A 352 10.18 1.19 32.45
N LEU A 353 10.28 0.80 31.17
CA LEU A 353 9.76 1.61 30.06
C LEU A 353 8.26 1.83 30.16
N GLN A 354 7.48 0.80 30.54
CA GLN A 354 6.04 0.91 30.76
C GLN A 354 5.72 1.92 31.87
N ARG A 355 6.42 1.83 33.02
CA ARG A 355 6.24 2.78 34.14
C ARG A 355 6.67 4.21 33.79
N LYS A 356 7.63 4.36 32.86
CA LYS A 356 8.22 5.64 32.46
C LYS A 356 7.72 6.15 31.11
N PHE A 357 6.62 5.59 30.60
CA PHE A 357 5.95 6.06 29.40
C PHE A 357 4.70 6.84 29.78
N ASP A 358 4.64 8.11 29.38
CA ASP A 358 3.45 8.94 29.57
C ASP A 358 2.52 8.77 28.36
N THR A 359 1.35 8.20 28.60
CA THR A 359 0.37 7.91 27.54
C THR A 359 -0.32 9.19 27.03
N SER A 360 -0.32 10.27 27.81
CA SER A 360 -0.94 11.54 27.43
C SER A 360 -0.06 12.36 26.49
N THR A 361 1.26 12.34 26.71
CA THR A 361 2.24 13.05 25.87
C THR A 361 2.86 12.16 24.80
N GLY A 362 2.69 10.84 24.89
CA GLY A 362 3.30 9.87 23.99
C GLY A 362 4.82 9.81 24.11
N SER A 363 5.38 10.16 25.27
CA SER A 363 6.82 10.33 25.46
C SER A 363 7.35 9.55 26.66
N PHE A 364 8.65 9.22 26.60
CA PHE A 364 9.36 8.58 27.70
C PHE A 364 10.00 9.60 28.63
N ALA A 365 10.13 9.25 29.90
CA ALA A 365 10.95 9.99 30.86
C ALA A 365 12.42 10.10 30.39
N PRO A 366 13.17 11.11 30.87
CA PRO A 366 14.58 11.29 30.51
C PRO A 366 15.42 10.03 30.75
N ASP A 367 16.38 9.76 29.87
CA ASP A 367 17.24 8.58 29.96
C ASP A 367 17.96 8.46 31.32
N LYS A 368 18.30 9.59 31.95
CA LYS A 368 18.90 9.63 33.29
C LYS A 368 18.01 8.98 34.35
N GLU A 369 16.70 9.18 34.28
CA GLU A 369 15.76 8.58 35.23
C GLU A 369 15.58 7.08 34.98
N ILE A 370 15.47 6.69 33.70
CA ILE A 370 15.36 5.27 33.31
C ILE A 370 16.61 4.50 33.75
N LEU A 371 17.79 5.11 33.60
CA LEU A 371 19.06 4.57 34.08
C LEU A 371 19.12 4.45 35.60
N SER A 372 18.60 5.45 36.34
CA SER A 372 18.56 5.40 37.80
C SER A 372 17.66 4.27 38.30
N GLU A 373 16.50 4.05 37.67
CA GLU A 373 15.62 2.93 37.98
C GLU A 373 16.26 1.58 37.63
N LEU A 374 16.97 1.49 36.50
CA LEU A 374 17.71 0.29 36.12
C LEU A 374 18.81 -0.07 37.14
N GLN A 375 19.45 0.93 37.75
CA GLN A 375 20.45 0.74 38.81
C GLN A 375 19.86 0.31 40.16
N LYS A 376 18.56 0.54 40.38
CA LYS A 376 17.84 0.16 41.60
C LYS A 376 17.15 -1.20 41.49
N SER A 377 17.03 -1.75 40.27
CA SER A 377 16.29 -3.00 40.03
C SER A 377 17.06 -4.24 40.48
N ASP A 378 16.35 -5.37 40.55
CA ASP A 378 16.90 -6.67 40.95
C ASP A 378 18.07 -7.15 40.07
N ILE A 379 18.19 -6.61 38.85
CA ILE A 379 19.28 -6.91 37.92
C ILE A 379 20.60 -6.29 38.37
N ALA A 380 20.54 -5.14 39.06
CA ALA A 380 21.72 -4.47 39.60
C ALA A 380 22.35 -5.24 40.76
N GLN A 381 21.56 -6.08 41.43
CA GLN A 381 22.02 -6.97 42.50
C GLN A 381 22.71 -8.23 41.97
N GLN A 382 22.65 -8.50 40.66
CA GLN A 382 23.36 -9.61 40.03
C GLN A 382 24.84 -9.24 39.80
N GLY A 383 25.77 -10.14 40.15
CA GLY A 383 27.22 -9.90 40.08
C GLY A 383 27.78 -9.48 38.71
N ASN A 384 26.99 -9.58 37.63
CA ASN A 384 27.35 -9.22 36.26
C ASN A 384 26.71 -7.91 35.74
N PHE A 385 26.23 -7.01 36.62
CA PHE A 385 25.48 -5.80 36.22
C PHE A 385 26.17 -4.94 35.13
N LYS A 386 27.50 -4.72 35.20
CA LYS A 386 28.22 -3.93 34.17
C LYS A 386 28.10 -4.52 32.76
N GLN A 387 28.04 -5.84 32.65
CA GLN A 387 27.92 -6.54 31.37
C GLN A 387 26.46 -6.47 30.87
N ILE A 388 25.51 -6.68 31.77
CA ILE A 388 24.07 -6.60 31.47
C ILE A 388 23.67 -5.18 31.07
N GLN A 389 24.20 -4.15 31.76
CA GLN A 389 23.92 -2.75 31.46
C GLN A 389 24.32 -2.36 30.01
N LYS A 390 25.41 -2.94 29.47
CA LYS A 390 25.80 -2.74 28.06
C LYS A 390 24.78 -3.33 27.07
N LEU A 391 24.05 -4.37 27.47
CA LEU A 391 22.99 -4.99 26.66
C LEU A 391 21.64 -4.25 26.81
N CYS A 392 21.37 -3.70 28.00
CA CYS A 392 20.14 -2.95 28.27
C CYS A 392 20.00 -1.70 27.39
N MET A 393 21.09 -0.94 27.18
CA MET A 393 21.01 0.35 26.49
C MET A 393 20.55 0.24 25.03
N PRO A 394 21.14 -0.63 24.18
CA PRO A 394 20.63 -0.85 22.82
C PRO A 394 19.18 -1.34 22.82
N PHE A 395 18.80 -2.22 23.76
CA PHE A 395 17.46 -2.77 23.84
C PHE A 395 16.41 -1.72 24.25
N LEU A 396 16.72 -0.87 25.23
CA LEU A 396 15.85 0.24 25.64
C LEU A 396 15.63 1.21 24.47
N ARG A 397 16.70 1.56 23.74
CA ARG A 397 16.60 2.44 22.57
C ARG A 397 15.74 1.80 21.47
N PHE A 398 16.02 0.54 21.14
CA PHE A 398 15.23 -0.22 20.17
C PHE A 398 13.73 -0.23 20.54
N LYS A 399 13.39 -0.49 21.80
CA LYS A 399 11.99 -0.50 22.26
C LYS A 399 11.34 0.87 22.28
N LYS A 400 12.08 1.94 22.57
CA LYS A 400 11.57 3.31 22.43
C LYS A 400 11.23 3.64 20.98
N ASP A 401 12.13 3.31 20.05
CA ASP A 401 11.91 3.51 18.62
C ASP A 401 10.71 2.68 18.12
N GLU A 402 10.56 1.45 18.63
CA GLU A 402 9.42 0.58 18.31
C GLU A 402 8.08 1.15 18.83
N VAL A 403 8.04 1.72 20.04
CA VAL A 403 6.84 2.39 20.57
C VAL A 403 6.43 3.59 19.72
N LEU A 404 7.39 4.38 19.21
CA LEU A 404 7.10 5.48 18.30
C LEU A 404 6.51 4.99 16.98
N ALA A 405 6.92 3.81 16.52
CA ALA A 405 6.47 3.24 15.25
C ALA A 405 5.11 2.52 15.35
N VAL A 406 4.87 1.75 16.42
CA VAL A 406 3.70 0.83 16.51
C VAL A 406 2.86 0.99 17.78
N GLY A 407 3.20 1.95 18.64
CA GLY A 407 2.48 2.27 19.88
C GLY A 407 2.92 1.47 21.11
N VAL A 408 2.23 1.70 22.22
CA VAL A 408 2.58 1.19 23.58
C VAL A 408 2.68 -0.34 23.65
N GLN A 409 1.96 -1.03 22.77
CA GLN A 409 1.96 -2.50 22.66
C GLN A 409 3.36 -3.08 22.39
N ALA A 410 4.29 -2.28 21.84
CA ALA A 410 5.69 -2.71 21.68
C ALA A 410 6.40 -3.02 23.01
N LEU A 411 5.86 -2.53 24.13
CA LEU A 411 6.37 -2.78 25.47
C LEU A 411 5.80 -4.06 26.10
N ASP A 412 4.86 -4.74 25.45
CA ASP A 412 4.28 -5.97 25.98
C ASP A 412 5.34 -7.06 26.12
N LEU A 413 5.19 -7.89 27.17
CA LEU A 413 6.14 -8.98 27.44
C LEU A 413 6.05 -10.12 26.42
N ARG A 414 4.99 -10.14 25.61
CA ARG A 414 4.71 -11.11 24.56
C ARG A 414 4.35 -10.36 23.29
N LEU A 415 4.55 -11.02 22.14
CA LEU A 415 4.04 -10.50 20.88
C LEU A 415 2.50 -10.58 20.85
N PRO A 416 1.83 -9.78 20.00
CA PRO A 416 0.37 -9.81 19.88
C PRO A 416 -0.18 -11.10 19.24
N PHE A 417 0.70 -12.04 18.89
CA PHE A 417 0.39 -13.36 18.33
C PHE A 417 1.29 -14.43 18.95
N GLY A 418 0.83 -15.68 18.95
CA GLY A 418 1.64 -16.84 19.37
C GLY A 418 2.67 -17.20 18.30
N GLU A 419 3.96 -17.10 18.63
CA GLU A 419 5.05 -17.43 17.71
C GLU A 419 5.09 -18.91 17.40
N ILE A 420 4.91 -19.76 18.41
CA ILE A 420 4.92 -21.22 18.26
C ILE A 420 3.77 -21.62 17.34
N GLU A 421 2.56 -21.12 17.59
CA GLU A 421 1.38 -21.41 16.76
C GLU A 421 1.60 -21.01 15.29
N VAL A 422 2.17 -19.81 15.05
CA VAL A 422 2.47 -19.31 13.70
C VAL A 422 3.47 -20.22 13.00
N LEU A 423 4.55 -20.61 13.69
CA LEU A 423 5.58 -21.46 13.12
C LEU A 423 5.06 -22.89 12.86
N GLU A 424 4.26 -23.45 13.77
CA GLU A 424 3.70 -24.80 13.65
C GLU A 424 2.74 -24.89 12.47
N LYS A 425 1.80 -23.93 12.37
CA LYS A 425 0.84 -23.84 11.25
C LYS A 425 1.52 -23.66 9.89
N ASN A 426 2.75 -23.18 9.86
CA ASN A 426 3.52 -22.93 8.64
C ASN A 426 4.78 -23.82 8.54
N SER A 427 4.84 -24.91 9.30
CA SER A 427 6.00 -25.81 9.33
C SER A 427 6.33 -26.40 7.95
N ASP A 428 5.31 -26.76 7.16
CA ASP A 428 5.50 -27.24 5.78
C ASP A 428 6.06 -26.17 4.84
N LEU A 429 5.64 -24.91 5.00
CA LEU A 429 6.21 -23.80 4.26
C LEU A 429 7.70 -23.61 4.62
N ILE A 430 8.02 -23.58 5.91
CA ILE A 430 9.38 -23.40 6.41
C ILE A 430 10.29 -24.54 5.88
N LYS A 431 9.86 -25.80 6.01
CA LYS A 431 10.60 -26.96 5.48
C LYS A 431 10.90 -26.82 3.99
N ARG A 432 9.90 -26.49 3.17
CA ARG A 432 10.08 -26.31 1.72
C ARG A 432 11.04 -25.17 1.38
N GLN A 433 10.91 -24.02 2.05
CA GLN A 433 11.73 -22.83 1.80
C GLN A 433 13.19 -22.98 2.22
N LEU A 434 13.46 -23.86 3.19
CA LEU A 434 14.80 -24.16 3.68
C LEU A 434 15.37 -25.46 3.07
N GLY A 435 14.53 -26.28 2.43
CA GLY A 435 14.90 -27.59 1.89
C GLY A 435 15.27 -28.59 2.98
N LEU A 436 14.48 -28.61 4.06
CA LEU A 436 14.62 -29.51 5.21
C LEU A 436 13.61 -30.66 5.11
N GLU A 437 13.98 -31.83 5.64
CA GLU A 437 13.11 -33.01 5.73
C GLU A 437 12.26 -32.96 7.01
N ARG A 438 12.86 -32.51 8.12
CA ARG A 438 12.20 -32.41 9.43
C ARG A 438 12.40 -31.03 10.05
N LEU A 439 11.35 -30.54 10.70
CA LEU A 439 11.37 -29.29 11.45
C LEU A 439 10.75 -29.53 12.83
N GLU A 440 11.41 -29.07 13.88
CA GLU A 440 10.88 -29.09 15.23
C GLU A 440 10.87 -27.68 15.81
N ILE A 441 9.75 -27.33 16.44
CA ILE A 441 9.58 -26.07 17.14
C ILE A 441 9.54 -26.41 18.62
N LEU A 442 10.42 -25.78 19.39
CA LEU A 442 10.69 -26.13 20.78
C LEU A 442 10.49 -24.88 21.65
N SER A 443 9.61 -25.00 22.63
CA SER A 443 9.44 -23.99 23.68
C SER A 443 10.59 -24.08 24.68
N MET A 444 11.17 -22.94 25.05
CA MET A 444 12.21 -22.88 26.08
C MET A 444 11.71 -23.25 27.49
N ILE A 445 10.40 -23.41 27.68
CA ILE A 445 9.78 -23.77 28.96
C ILE A 445 9.89 -25.28 29.24
N ASP A 446 9.97 -26.13 28.20
CA ASP A 446 9.81 -27.59 28.32
C ASP A 446 11.14 -28.39 28.28
N ASP A 447 12.17 -27.97 29.02
CA ASP A 447 13.49 -28.64 29.10
C ASP A 447 14.20 -28.85 27.74
N ALA A 448 13.91 -27.98 26.76
CA ALA A 448 14.41 -28.06 25.38
C ALA A 448 15.95 -28.06 25.23
N LEU A 449 16.69 -27.61 26.25
CA LEU A 449 18.16 -27.61 26.25
C LEU A 449 18.75 -29.03 26.25
N GLU A 450 18.05 -30.04 26.80
CA GLU A 450 18.51 -31.44 26.75
C GLU A 450 18.45 -32.00 25.32
N ARG A 451 17.42 -31.62 24.56
CA ARG A 451 17.24 -32.02 23.15
C ARG A 451 18.22 -31.33 22.20
N ALA A 452 18.78 -30.19 22.59
CA ALA A 452 19.82 -29.50 21.83
C ALA A 452 21.17 -30.24 21.81
N GLY A 453 21.39 -31.18 22.75
CA GLY A 453 22.61 -31.98 22.87
C GLY A 453 23.89 -31.14 22.72
N PRO A 454 24.79 -31.44 21.76
CA PRO A 454 26.04 -30.70 21.57
C PRO A 454 25.85 -29.24 21.13
N HIS A 455 24.66 -28.85 20.66
CA HIS A 455 24.33 -27.50 20.22
C HIS A 455 23.68 -26.64 21.31
N ALA A 456 23.49 -27.16 22.52
CA ALA A 456 23.00 -26.41 23.67
C ALA A 456 23.85 -25.14 23.96
N ALA A 457 25.15 -25.18 23.64
CA ALA A 457 26.04 -24.03 23.75
C ALA A 457 25.63 -22.87 22.82
N VAL A 458 25.10 -23.16 21.62
CA VAL A 458 24.64 -22.15 20.66
C VAL A 458 23.36 -21.47 21.17
N VAL A 459 22.43 -22.26 21.72
CA VAL A 459 21.20 -21.73 22.35
C VAL A 459 21.54 -20.88 23.57
N ARG A 460 22.54 -21.27 24.37
CA ARG A 460 23.01 -20.47 25.52
C ARG A 460 23.74 -19.19 25.11
N GLN A 461 24.51 -19.20 24.01
CA GLN A 461 25.19 -18.01 23.49
C GLN A 461 24.21 -17.03 22.85
N ASN A 462 23.19 -17.54 22.16
CA ASN A 462 22.14 -16.76 21.51
C ASN A 462 20.78 -17.24 22.04
N PRO A 463 20.38 -16.82 23.26
CA PRO A 463 19.09 -17.21 23.81
C PRO A 463 17.97 -16.62 22.96
N PRO A 464 16.93 -17.41 22.62
CA PRO A 464 15.79 -16.89 21.89
C PRO A 464 15.09 -15.82 22.73
N SER A 465 14.37 -14.95 22.05
CA SER A 465 13.49 -13.98 22.70
C SER A 465 12.35 -13.63 21.76
N PRO A 466 11.23 -13.07 22.26
CA PRO A 466 10.10 -12.75 21.40
C PRO A 466 10.53 -11.91 20.20
N GLY A 467 10.13 -12.37 19.01
CA GLY A 467 10.45 -11.86 17.68
C GLY A 467 11.76 -12.39 17.09
N ASN A 468 12.56 -13.11 17.87
CA ASN A 468 13.91 -13.54 17.52
C ASN A 468 14.16 -14.98 18.02
N PRO A 469 13.58 -16.00 17.35
CA PRO A 469 13.84 -17.39 17.68
C PRO A 469 15.28 -17.79 17.32
N THR A 470 15.79 -18.80 18.00
CA THR A 470 17.12 -19.36 17.72
C THR A 470 16.98 -20.62 16.89
N ALA A 471 17.60 -20.64 15.71
CA ALA A 471 17.55 -21.76 14.79
C ALA A 471 18.86 -22.55 14.80
N ILE A 472 18.77 -23.88 14.80
CA ILE A 472 19.90 -24.80 14.61
C ILE A 472 19.56 -25.75 13.48
N PHE A 473 20.50 -25.94 12.54
CA PHE A 473 20.36 -26.90 11.45
C PHE A 473 21.34 -28.05 11.65
N LEU A 474 20.85 -29.28 11.54
CA LEU A 474 21.61 -30.53 11.73
C LEU A 474 21.75 -31.29 10.41
#